data_AF-A0A2N4TXS9-F1
#
_entry.id   AF-A0A2N4TXS9-F1
#
_cell.length_a   1.000
_cell.length_b   1.000
_cell.length_c   1.000
_cell.angle_alpha   90.00
_cell.angle_beta   90.00
_cell.angle_gamma   90.00
#
_symmetry.space_group_name_H-M   'P 1'
#
loop_
_entity.id
_entity.type
_entity.pdbx_description
1 polymer ?
#
loop_
_entity_poly.entity_id
_entity_poly.type
_entity_poly.pdbx_seq_one_letter_code
_entity_poly.pdbx_strand_id
1 'polypeptide(L)'
;MKPNFELLKDAYAIIDGIPGRVIDLDMWTAETGDSQFCGTIACAAGWLARHPKFNAQGLKLEFGDDGPPMHEPSGTYGFTALAKMFNLDESKSEHDLFNARIGGYRDEELTDAQFVRMSDKQLFKRRVLRLFQEYSEPFNEKLGRGLNLDARQRAI
;
A
#
# COMPACT_ATOMS: atom_id res chain seq x y z
N MET A 1 6.94 -14.05 8.72
CA MET A 1 6.68 -13.02 9.75
C MET A 1 5.16 -12.90 9.95
N LYS A 2 4.61 -12.12 10.90
CA LYS A 2 3.17 -11.81 10.93
C LYS A 2 2.98 -10.29 10.79
N PRO A 3 2.33 -9.79 9.72
CA PRO A 3 2.09 -8.35 9.53
C PRO A 3 1.36 -7.67 10.69
N ASN A 4 1.57 -6.36 10.80
CA ASN A 4 0.85 -5.49 11.74
C ASN A 4 -0.54 -5.16 11.17
N PHE A 5 -1.49 -6.08 11.32
CA PHE A 5 -2.80 -6.00 10.68
C PHE A 5 -3.65 -4.82 11.15
N GLU A 6 -3.53 -4.33 12.39
CA GLU A 6 -4.23 -3.11 12.81
C GLU A 6 -3.69 -1.89 12.06
N LEU A 7 -2.36 -1.74 11.94
CA LEU A 7 -1.75 -0.66 11.16
C LEU A 7 -2.08 -0.76 9.66
N LEU A 8 -2.27 -1.98 9.13
CA LEU A 8 -2.76 -2.19 7.77
C LEU A 8 -4.24 -1.77 7.59
N LYS A 9 -5.11 -1.91 8.61
CA LYS A 9 -6.48 -1.34 8.57
C LYS A 9 -6.45 0.18 8.55
N ASP A 10 -5.57 0.79 9.36
CA ASP A 10 -5.37 2.24 9.38
C ASP A 10 -4.87 2.76 8.03
N ALA A 11 -3.84 2.12 7.47
CA ALA A 11 -3.31 2.45 6.16
C ALA A 11 -4.38 2.31 5.06
N TYR A 12 -5.14 1.22 5.07
CA TYR A 12 -6.27 1.02 4.17
C TYR A 12 -7.29 2.16 4.28
N ALA A 13 -7.69 2.55 5.50
CA ALA A 13 -8.70 3.59 5.72
C ALA A 13 -8.23 4.98 5.24
N ILE A 14 -6.96 5.34 5.48
CA ILE A 14 -6.38 6.61 5.03
C ILE A 14 -6.34 6.65 3.49
N ILE A 15 -5.79 5.61 2.85
CA ILE A 15 -5.73 5.52 1.39
C ILE A 15 -7.14 5.41 0.78
N ASP A 16 -8.14 4.86 1.49
CA ASP A 16 -9.52 4.87 1.00
C ASP A 16 -10.21 6.24 1.09
N GLY A 17 -9.78 7.11 1.99
CA GLY A 17 -10.22 8.53 2.02
C GLY A 17 -9.68 9.37 0.86
N ILE A 18 -8.49 9.04 0.34
CA ILE A 18 -7.81 9.85 -0.69
C ILE A 18 -8.41 9.59 -2.09
N PRO A 19 -8.64 10.61 -2.94
CA PRO A 19 -9.17 10.43 -4.30
C PRO A 19 -8.31 9.49 -5.16
N GLY A 20 -8.92 8.51 -5.83
CA GLY A 20 -8.18 7.48 -6.56
C GLY A 20 -7.27 7.99 -7.70
N ARG A 21 -7.50 9.22 -8.19
CA ARG A 21 -6.67 9.89 -9.21
C ARG A 21 -5.36 10.50 -8.68
N VAL A 22 -5.16 10.53 -7.36
CA VAL A 22 -3.96 11.13 -6.70
C VAL A 22 -3.14 10.11 -5.90
N ILE A 23 -3.52 8.84 -5.99
CA ILE A 23 -2.68 7.71 -5.59
C ILE A 23 -2.12 7.14 -6.88
N ASP A 24 -0.81 7.28 -7.07
CA ASP A 24 -0.07 6.44 -8.00
C ASP A 24 0.90 5.56 -7.21
N LEU A 25 0.73 4.24 -7.26
CA LEU A 25 1.76 3.33 -6.72
C LEU A 25 3.05 3.47 -7.50
N ASP A 26 3.04 4.25 -8.59
CA ASP A 26 4.24 4.78 -9.16
C ASP A 26 4.95 5.88 -8.30
N MET A 27 4.55 6.96 -7.56
CA MET A 27 5.56 7.88 -6.84
C MET A 27 5.54 8.01 -5.32
N TRP A 28 6.69 8.02 -4.60
CA TRP A 28 6.76 8.11 -3.13
C TRP A 28 5.81 9.17 -2.56
N THR A 29 5.84 10.37 -3.14
CA THR A 29 5.06 11.53 -2.77
C THR A 29 4.72 12.36 -4.02
N ALA A 30 4.56 13.68 -3.88
CA ALA A 30 4.41 14.63 -4.98
C ALA A 30 4.69 16.03 -4.42
N GLU A 31 5.23 16.90 -5.27
CA GLU A 31 5.54 18.30 -4.96
C GLU A 31 4.31 19.10 -4.49
N THR A 32 4.56 20.20 -3.80
CA THR A 32 3.53 21.04 -3.17
C THR A 32 2.67 21.83 -4.18
N GLY A 33 1.38 21.53 -4.29
CA GLY A 33 0.43 22.38 -5.03
C GLY A 33 -0.98 21.79 -5.22
N ASP A 34 -1.88 22.59 -5.79
CA ASP A 34 -3.27 22.17 -6.11
C ASP A 34 -3.35 21.12 -7.25
N SER A 35 -2.28 20.97 -8.04
CA SER A 35 -2.19 20.03 -9.16
C SER A 35 -1.71 18.64 -8.73
N GLN A 36 -2.54 17.92 -7.98
CA GLN A 36 -2.22 16.57 -7.48
C GLN A 36 -2.19 15.50 -8.60
N PHE A 37 -1.07 15.41 -9.31
CA PHE A 37 -0.67 14.27 -10.15
C PHE A 37 0.59 13.62 -9.55
N CYS A 38 0.59 12.30 -9.36
CA CYS A 38 1.72 11.52 -8.82
C CYS A 38 2.54 10.90 -9.97
N GLY A 39 3.88 10.73 -9.80
CA GLY A 39 4.91 10.24 -10.78
C GLY A 39 5.55 8.84 -10.47
N THR A 40 6.89 8.66 -10.31
CA THR A 40 7.63 7.39 -9.92
C THR A 40 8.53 7.49 -8.61
N ILE A 41 8.71 6.67 -7.52
CA ILE A 41 8.38 5.29 -6.97
C ILE A 41 7.47 5.28 -5.64
N ALA A 42 6.17 4.87 -5.60
CA ALA A 42 5.22 4.53 -4.45
C ALA A 42 4.32 5.52 -3.58
N CYS A 43 3.17 6.10 -4.06
CA CYS A 43 2.43 7.19 -3.32
C CYS A 43 1.72 6.75 -2.03
N ALA A 44 1.26 5.50 -1.95
CA ALA A 44 0.55 5.03 -0.76
C ALA A 44 1.44 5.12 0.49
N ALA A 45 2.76 5.03 0.33
CA ALA A 45 3.71 5.16 1.44
C ALA A 45 3.91 6.60 1.91
N GLY A 46 4.09 7.56 1.00
CA GLY A 46 4.30 8.96 1.38
C GLY A 46 3.05 9.67 1.88
N TRP A 47 1.86 9.31 1.37
CA TRP A 47 0.60 9.73 1.99
C TRP A 47 0.48 9.28 3.45
N LEU A 48 1.06 8.13 3.81
CA LEU A 48 1.13 7.68 5.20
C LEU A 48 2.25 8.40 5.97
N ALA A 49 3.43 8.61 5.39
CA ALA A 49 4.53 9.35 6.02
C ALA A 49 4.25 10.87 6.25
N ARG A 50 3.17 11.40 5.66
CA ARG A 50 2.60 12.72 5.93
C ARG A 50 1.42 12.69 6.93
N HIS A 51 0.85 11.52 7.23
CA HIS A 51 -0.37 11.41 8.03
C HIS A 51 -0.06 11.33 9.54
N PRO A 52 -0.54 12.27 10.39
CA PRO A 52 -0.08 12.42 11.79
C PRO A 52 -0.03 11.14 12.65
N LYS A 53 -0.93 10.17 12.44
CA LYS A 53 -0.92 8.87 13.12
C LYS A 53 0.34 8.04 12.85
N PHE A 54 0.90 8.13 11.64
CA PHE A 54 2.09 7.41 11.20
C PHE A 54 3.36 8.19 11.55
N ASN A 55 3.33 9.53 11.47
CA ASN A 55 4.38 10.41 12.00
C ASN A 55 4.59 10.20 13.51
N ALA A 56 3.51 9.98 14.28
CA ALA A 56 3.58 9.63 15.70
C ALA A 56 4.16 8.22 16.00
N GLN A 57 4.27 7.37 14.97
CA GLN A 57 4.97 6.08 15.02
C GLN A 57 6.40 6.19 14.42
N GLY A 58 6.86 7.40 14.10
CA GLY A 58 8.21 7.64 13.56
C GLY A 58 8.37 7.42 12.06
N LEU A 59 7.28 7.27 11.29
CA LEU A 59 7.34 7.30 9.82
C LEU A 59 7.33 8.74 9.32
N LYS A 60 8.39 9.15 8.61
CA LYS A 60 8.57 10.49 8.03
C LYS A 60 9.12 10.37 6.61
N LEU A 61 9.37 11.50 5.95
CA LEU A 61 10.07 11.57 4.67
C LEU A 61 11.51 12.07 4.91
N GLU A 62 12.51 11.46 4.29
CA GLU A 62 13.93 11.70 4.60
C GLU A 62 14.44 13.09 4.17
N PHE A 63 13.92 13.62 3.06
CA PHE A 63 14.43 14.83 2.39
C PHE A 63 13.35 15.91 2.19
N GLY A 64 12.48 16.09 3.18
CA GLY A 64 11.28 16.93 3.03
C GLY A 64 10.22 16.22 2.20
N ASP A 65 9.37 16.99 1.50
CA ASP A 65 8.15 16.48 0.87
C ASP A 65 8.37 15.45 -0.25
N ASP A 66 9.58 15.34 -0.82
CA ASP A 66 9.91 14.46 -1.95
C ASP A 66 10.91 13.33 -1.61
N GLY A 67 11.22 13.15 -0.31
CA GLY A 67 12.11 12.09 0.15
C GLY A 67 11.45 10.71 0.25
N PRO A 68 12.22 9.61 0.26
CA PRO A 68 11.68 8.29 0.58
C PRO A 68 11.19 8.23 2.04
N PRO A 69 10.27 7.32 2.39
CA PRO A 69 9.88 7.08 3.76
C PRO A 69 11.07 6.65 4.64
N MET A 70 11.27 7.31 5.77
CA MET A 70 12.18 6.91 6.84
C MET A 70 11.36 6.43 8.04
N HIS A 71 11.78 5.32 8.67
CA HIS A 71 11.24 4.87 9.95
C HIS A 71 12.28 5.11 11.05
N GLU A 72 12.15 6.24 11.76
CA GLU A 72 13.11 6.70 12.77
C GLU A 72 13.46 5.65 13.85
N PRO A 73 12.52 4.85 14.39
CA PRO A 73 12.83 3.89 15.45
C PRO A 73 13.76 2.74 15.01
N SER A 74 13.93 2.50 13.70
CA SER A 74 14.86 1.51 13.16
C SER A 74 15.97 2.09 12.29
N GLY A 75 15.96 3.39 11.99
CA GLY A 75 16.94 4.02 11.09
C GLY A 75 16.94 3.44 9.68
N THR A 76 15.79 2.96 9.19
CA THR A 76 15.63 2.34 7.86
C THR A 76 14.82 3.23 6.93
N TYR A 77 15.03 3.04 5.62
CA TYR A 77 14.55 3.94 4.55
C TYR A 77 13.81 3.18 3.44
N GLY A 78 13.02 3.90 2.65
CA GLY A 78 12.27 3.38 1.49
C GLY A 78 11.38 2.18 1.84
N PHE A 79 11.43 1.15 1.01
CA PHE A 79 10.69 -0.09 1.23
C PHE A 79 11.04 -0.76 2.57
N THR A 80 12.31 -0.74 2.98
CA THR A 80 12.74 -1.31 4.27
C THR A 80 12.18 -0.54 5.48
N ALA A 81 11.91 0.78 5.36
CA ALA A 81 11.18 1.51 6.40
C ALA A 81 9.77 0.94 6.62
N LEU A 82 9.06 0.71 5.50
CA LEU A 82 7.69 0.20 5.49
C LEU A 82 7.65 -1.26 5.95
N ALA A 83 8.61 -2.09 5.52
CA ALA A 83 8.69 -3.48 5.93
C ALA A 83 8.88 -3.62 7.45
N LYS A 84 9.76 -2.83 8.06
CA LYS A 84 9.89 -2.78 9.54
C LYS A 84 8.59 -2.29 10.19
N MET A 85 8.02 -1.18 9.73
CA MET A 85 6.84 -0.56 10.36
C MET A 85 5.60 -1.46 10.33
N PHE A 86 5.36 -2.13 9.20
CA PHE A 86 4.22 -3.03 9.00
C PHE A 86 4.52 -4.51 9.33
N ASN A 87 5.74 -4.83 9.82
CA ASN A 87 6.21 -6.18 10.12
C ASN A 87 6.02 -7.17 8.93
N LEU A 88 6.37 -6.70 7.73
CA LEU A 88 6.28 -7.42 6.46
C LEU A 88 7.57 -8.18 6.15
N ASP A 89 7.47 -9.16 5.26
CA ASP A 89 8.62 -9.92 4.76
C ASP A 89 9.37 -9.10 3.70
N GLU A 90 10.59 -8.65 4.04
CA GLU A 90 11.53 -7.84 3.23
C GLU A 90 11.99 -8.48 1.91
N SER A 91 11.57 -9.71 1.62
CA SER A 91 11.86 -10.37 0.33
C SER A 91 10.75 -10.22 -0.71
N LYS A 92 9.53 -9.80 -0.32
CA LYS A 92 8.33 -9.80 -1.18
C LYS A 92 7.25 -8.79 -0.77
N SER A 93 6.88 -8.76 0.51
CA SER A 93 5.53 -8.36 0.93
C SER A 93 5.30 -6.85 0.98
N GLU A 94 6.37 -6.06 1.13
CA GLU A 94 6.30 -4.60 1.04
C GLU A 94 6.35 -4.11 -0.41
N HIS A 95 7.14 -4.78 -1.27
CA HIS A 95 7.16 -4.48 -2.70
C HIS A 95 5.84 -4.87 -3.38
N ASP A 96 5.26 -6.03 -3.06
CA ASP A 96 3.92 -6.42 -3.50
C ASP A 96 2.82 -5.42 -3.09
N LEU A 97 3.01 -4.69 -1.98
CA LEU A 97 2.01 -3.81 -1.37
C LEU A 97 2.15 -2.35 -1.80
N PHE A 98 3.35 -1.80 -1.67
CA PHE A 98 3.63 -0.39 -1.95
C PHE A 98 4.20 -0.16 -3.36
N ASN A 99 4.60 -1.21 -4.07
CA ASN A 99 5.09 -1.14 -5.46
C ASN A 99 4.37 -2.15 -6.36
N ALA A 100 3.10 -2.47 -6.10
CA ALA A 100 2.35 -3.55 -6.76
C ALA A 100 2.38 -3.47 -8.30
N ARG A 101 2.49 -2.25 -8.85
CA ARG A 101 2.52 -1.96 -10.29
C ARG A 101 3.84 -2.41 -10.94
N ILE A 102 4.98 -1.86 -10.49
CA ILE A 102 6.31 -2.11 -11.07
C ILE A 102 6.96 -3.36 -10.49
N GLY A 103 6.75 -3.63 -9.20
CA GLY A 103 7.25 -4.81 -8.48
C GLY A 103 6.66 -6.15 -8.97
N GLY A 104 5.71 -6.11 -9.90
CA GLY A 104 5.24 -7.30 -10.62
C GLY A 104 4.25 -8.15 -9.85
N TYR A 105 3.47 -7.58 -8.92
CA TYR A 105 2.50 -8.33 -8.13
C TYR A 105 1.57 -9.17 -9.02
N ARG A 106 1.54 -10.48 -8.76
CA ARG A 106 0.67 -11.47 -9.40
C ARG A 106 0.22 -12.48 -8.35
N ASP A 107 -1.09 -12.59 -8.16
CA ASP A 107 -1.73 -13.53 -7.24
C ASP A 107 -2.49 -14.67 -7.96
N GLU A 108 -2.20 -14.82 -9.26
CA GLU A 108 -2.78 -15.79 -10.21
C GLU A 108 -4.31 -15.66 -10.42
N GLU A 109 -4.96 -14.67 -9.80
CA GLU A 109 -6.41 -14.43 -9.89
C GLU A 109 -6.76 -13.19 -10.70
N LEU A 110 -5.85 -12.22 -10.82
CA LEU A 110 -5.95 -11.16 -11.81
C LEU A 110 -5.42 -11.63 -13.16
N THR A 111 -6.26 -11.63 -14.18
CA THR A 111 -5.77 -11.58 -15.58
C THR A 111 -5.04 -10.25 -15.81
N ASP A 112 -4.08 -10.22 -16.75
CA ASP A 112 -3.38 -8.95 -17.08
C ASP A 112 -4.36 -7.85 -17.53
N ALA A 113 -5.45 -8.22 -18.19
CA ALA A 113 -6.52 -7.29 -18.57
C ALA A 113 -7.29 -6.70 -17.37
N GLN A 114 -7.37 -7.40 -16.23
CA GLN A 114 -7.86 -6.82 -14.97
C GLN A 114 -6.78 -5.98 -14.28
N PHE A 115 -5.54 -6.49 -14.18
CA PHE A 115 -4.41 -5.80 -13.55
C PHE A 115 -4.15 -4.41 -14.17
N VAL A 116 -4.11 -4.33 -15.51
CA VAL A 116 -3.92 -3.08 -16.26
C VAL A 116 -5.10 -2.10 -16.11
N ARG A 117 -6.32 -2.61 -15.84
CA ARG A 117 -7.53 -1.77 -15.65
C ARG A 117 -7.75 -1.30 -14.22
N MET A 118 -7.08 -1.91 -13.23
CA MET A 118 -7.16 -1.44 -11.84
C MET A 118 -6.30 -0.19 -11.67
N SER A 119 -6.86 0.84 -11.05
CA SER A 119 -6.08 1.97 -10.53
C SER A 119 -5.18 1.52 -9.38
N ASP A 120 -4.15 2.31 -9.08
CA ASP A 120 -3.12 1.97 -8.11
C ASP A 120 -3.65 1.94 -6.68
N LYS A 121 -4.61 2.82 -6.37
CA LYS A 121 -5.45 2.70 -5.17
C LYS A 121 -6.17 1.35 -5.10
N GLN A 122 -6.69 0.81 -6.20
CA GLN A 122 -7.33 -0.51 -6.21
C GLN A 122 -6.32 -1.65 -6.06
N LEU A 123 -5.12 -1.55 -6.65
CA LEU A 123 -4.05 -2.53 -6.43
C LEU A 123 -3.60 -2.56 -4.97
N PHE A 124 -3.31 -1.40 -4.36
CA PHE A 124 -2.98 -1.28 -2.94
C PHE A 124 -4.06 -1.91 -2.05
N LYS A 125 -5.32 -1.48 -2.24
CA LYS A 125 -6.47 -2.00 -1.49
C LYS A 125 -6.64 -3.52 -1.68
N ARG A 126 -6.39 -4.05 -2.89
CA ARG A 126 -6.42 -5.49 -3.16
C ARG A 126 -5.30 -6.21 -2.40
N ARG A 127 -4.04 -5.75 -2.47
CA ARG A 127 -2.93 -6.42 -1.77
C ARG A 127 -3.12 -6.41 -0.26
N VAL A 128 -3.57 -5.30 0.33
CA VAL A 128 -3.91 -5.27 1.77
C VAL A 128 -4.90 -6.38 2.10
N LEU A 129 -6.09 -6.40 1.48
CA LEU A 129 -7.11 -7.41 1.80
C LEU A 129 -6.68 -8.83 1.45
N ARG A 130 -5.78 -9.01 0.46
CA ARG A 130 -5.17 -10.29 0.15
C ARG A 130 -4.19 -10.76 1.24
N LEU A 131 -3.41 -9.87 1.85
CA LEU A 131 -2.61 -10.20 3.03
C LEU A 131 -3.51 -10.64 4.22
N PHE A 132 -4.70 -10.06 4.38
CA PHE A 132 -5.67 -10.57 5.36
C PHE A 132 -6.13 -12.01 5.02
N GLN A 133 -6.50 -12.28 3.76
CA GLN A 133 -6.84 -13.64 3.30
C GLN A 133 -5.68 -14.64 3.54
N GLU A 134 -4.45 -14.28 3.16
CA GLU A 134 -3.26 -15.15 3.26
C GLU A 134 -2.90 -15.54 4.69
N TYR A 135 -3.21 -14.70 5.68
CA TYR A 135 -2.98 -14.96 7.09
C TYR A 135 -4.24 -15.41 7.86
N SER A 136 -5.37 -15.64 7.18
CA SER A 136 -6.67 -15.93 7.79
C SER A 136 -7.18 -14.86 8.78
N GLU A 137 -6.80 -13.59 8.57
CA GLU A 137 -7.19 -12.47 9.44
C GLU A 137 -8.57 -11.89 9.05
N PRO A 138 -9.40 -11.48 10.03
CA PRO A 138 -10.74 -10.98 9.76
C PRO A 138 -10.72 -9.59 9.10
N PHE A 139 -11.35 -9.50 7.93
CA PHE A 139 -11.64 -8.24 7.24
C PHE A 139 -13.12 -8.16 6.81
N ASN A 140 -13.60 -6.95 6.55
CA ASN A 140 -14.97 -6.73 6.06
C ASN A 140 -15.02 -6.96 4.54
N GLU A 141 -15.59 -8.09 4.10
CA GLU A 141 -15.68 -8.47 2.67
C GLU A 141 -16.29 -7.38 1.75
N LYS A 142 -17.15 -6.50 2.29
CA LYS A 142 -17.72 -5.37 1.52
C LYS A 142 -16.63 -4.43 0.98
N LEU A 143 -15.46 -4.40 1.61
CA LEU A 143 -14.28 -3.65 1.18
C LEU A 143 -13.60 -4.25 -0.06
N GLY A 144 -13.77 -5.56 -0.31
CA GLY A 144 -13.22 -6.27 -1.47
C GLY A 144 -14.02 -6.11 -2.76
N ARG A 145 -15.23 -5.54 -2.69
CA ARG A 145 -16.14 -5.38 -3.84
C ARG A 145 -15.49 -4.57 -4.96
N GLY A 146 -15.48 -5.13 -6.16
CA GLY A 146 -14.86 -4.51 -7.33
C GLY A 146 -13.33 -4.60 -7.37
N LEU A 147 -12.69 -5.31 -6.42
CA LEU A 147 -11.25 -5.60 -6.42
C LEU A 147 -10.91 -7.00 -6.93
N ASN A 148 -11.91 -7.77 -7.41
CA ASN A 148 -11.81 -9.14 -7.92
C ASN A 148 -11.32 -10.20 -6.90
N LEU A 149 -11.49 -9.99 -5.59
CA LEU A 149 -10.94 -10.87 -4.53
C LEU A 149 -11.71 -12.20 -4.34
N ASP A 150 -12.80 -12.36 -5.08
CA ASP A 150 -13.82 -13.40 -4.85
C ASP A 150 -13.51 -14.71 -5.63
N ALA A 151 -12.38 -14.78 -6.34
CA ALA A 151 -12.05 -15.86 -7.28
C ALA A 151 -12.01 -17.25 -6.64
N ARG A 152 -11.66 -17.35 -5.35
CA ARG A 152 -11.69 -18.61 -4.57
C ARG A 152 -12.98 -18.81 -3.76
N GLN A 153 -13.87 -17.81 -3.65
CA GLN A 153 -15.15 -17.94 -2.92
C GLN A 153 -16.24 -18.69 -3.70
N ARG A 154 -15.95 -19.17 -4.92
CA ARG A 154 -16.90 -19.91 -5.78
C ARG A 154 -16.54 -21.39 -5.98
N ALA A 155 -15.72 -21.95 -5.09
CA ALA A 155 -15.22 -23.32 -5.16
C ALA A 155 -15.65 -24.16 -3.93
N ILE A 156 -16.96 -24.15 -3.64
CA ILE A 156 -17.67 -25.07 -2.73
C ILE A 156 -18.99 -25.45 -3.40
#